data_AF-A0A0L6WCJ4-F1
#
_entry.id   AF-A0A0L6WCJ4-F1
#
_cell.length_a   1.000
_cell.length_b   1.000
_cell.length_c   1.000
_cell.angle_alpha   90.00
_cell.angle_beta   90.00
_cell.angle_gamma   90.00
#
_symmetry.space_group_name_H-M   'P 1'
#
loop_
_entity.id
_entity.type
_entity.pdbx_description
1 polymer ?
#
loop_
_entity_poly.entity_id
_entity_poly.type
_entity_poly.pdbx_seq_one_letter_code
_entity_poly.pdbx_strand_id
1 'polypeptide(L)'
;MHFVALLTLLPTLVQAFPAHYRNNLVSRDNKKITDKDFLLSCPGNAGSPNVKRADRCTLINIKHNPDKVIFQNVGNAQLNCAGGTTPTTVTLGGSTSVSTTTSVDTNIGITFGSGFSIGGGISSSTTKESQTTKQIQYDVPPGRQAILTAGYNFHSQTGNVQVNYGSRVNGHYIWYTGVAITQLVPDGQPPRYEVHESKCGQYTLDILS
;
A
#
# COMPACT_ATOMS: atom_id res chain seq x y z
N MET A 1 -47.19 -84.36 -34.53
CA MET A 1 -47.61 -83.32 -33.55
C MET A 1 -46.59 -82.20 -33.59
N HIS A 2 -47.06 -80.98 -33.80
CA HIS A 2 -46.27 -79.79 -34.14
C HIS A 2 -45.55 -79.23 -32.91
N PHE A 3 -44.25 -78.91 -33.04
CA PHE A 3 -43.52 -78.07 -32.08
C PHE A 3 -43.37 -76.67 -32.68
N VAL A 4 -44.08 -75.71 -32.11
CA VAL A 4 -44.01 -74.28 -32.44
C VAL A 4 -42.87 -73.67 -31.62
N ALA A 5 -41.88 -73.09 -32.30
CA ALA A 5 -40.81 -72.32 -31.68
C ALA A 5 -41.31 -70.91 -31.33
N LEU A 6 -41.30 -70.55 -30.06
CA LEU A 6 -41.67 -69.23 -29.56
C LEU A 6 -40.39 -68.37 -29.43
N LEU A 7 -40.18 -67.45 -30.37
CA LEU A 7 -39.08 -66.49 -30.37
C LEU A 7 -39.51 -65.26 -29.53
N THR A 8 -39.01 -65.14 -28.30
CA THR A 8 -39.26 -63.96 -27.45
C THR A 8 -38.20 -62.89 -27.72
N LEU A 9 -38.58 -61.81 -28.41
CA LEU A 9 -37.80 -60.57 -28.51
C LEU A 9 -37.95 -59.77 -27.20
N LEU A 10 -36.84 -59.56 -26.48
CA LEU A 10 -36.77 -58.59 -25.39
C LEU A 10 -36.58 -57.16 -25.96
N PRO A 11 -37.38 -56.17 -25.55
CA PRO A 11 -37.08 -54.78 -25.85
C PRO A 11 -35.97 -54.26 -24.92
N THR A 12 -34.84 -53.86 -25.51
CA THR A 12 -33.80 -53.09 -24.81
C THR A 12 -34.34 -51.70 -24.46
N LEU A 13 -34.56 -51.45 -23.17
CA LEU A 13 -34.86 -50.14 -22.63
C LEU A 13 -33.61 -49.26 -22.71
N VAL A 14 -33.52 -48.39 -23.72
CA VAL A 14 -32.50 -47.33 -23.75
C VAL A 14 -32.94 -46.26 -22.76
N GLN A 15 -32.33 -46.23 -21.58
CA GLN A 15 -32.47 -45.09 -20.67
C GLN A 15 -31.73 -43.90 -21.27
N ALA A 16 -32.46 -43.04 -21.97
CA ALA A 16 -32.00 -41.70 -22.31
C ALA A 16 -31.91 -40.89 -21.00
N PHE A 17 -30.70 -40.68 -20.49
CA PHE A 17 -30.47 -39.67 -19.47
C PHE A 17 -30.89 -38.30 -20.03
N PRO A 18 -31.63 -37.46 -19.29
CA PRO A 18 -31.90 -36.11 -19.72
C PRO A 18 -30.59 -35.31 -19.68
N ALA A 19 -29.92 -35.22 -20.83
CA ALA A 19 -28.83 -34.27 -21.07
C ALA A 19 -29.42 -32.86 -21.23
N HIS A 20 -29.92 -32.31 -20.13
CA HIS A 20 -30.26 -30.89 -20.00
C HIS A 20 -29.48 -30.26 -18.86
N TYR A 21 -28.17 -30.43 -18.87
CA TYR A 21 -27.29 -29.40 -18.35
C TYR A 21 -27.04 -28.41 -19.49
N ARG A 22 -28.00 -27.49 -19.70
CA ARG A 22 -27.70 -26.28 -20.46
C ARG A 22 -26.63 -25.55 -19.67
N ASN A 23 -25.39 -25.71 -20.10
CA ASN A 23 -24.32 -24.75 -19.87
C ASN A 23 -24.80 -23.41 -20.42
N ASN A 24 -25.58 -22.70 -19.62
CA ASN A 24 -25.56 -21.24 -19.63
C ASN A 24 -24.19 -20.87 -19.08
N LEU A 25 -23.15 -21.08 -19.90
CA LEU A 25 -21.95 -20.25 -19.87
C LEU A 25 -22.45 -18.86 -20.23
N VAL A 26 -23.03 -18.18 -19.23
CA VAL A 26 -23.27 -16.75 -19.29
C VAL A 26 -21.92 -16.18 -19.65
N SER A 27 -21.82 -15.61 -20.84
CA SER A 27 -20.68 -14.79 -21.24
C SER A 27 -20.41 -13.87 -20.06
N ARG A 28 -19.30 -14.08 -19.33
CA ARG A 28 -18.90 -13.22 -18.21
C ARG A 28 -18.93 -11.82 -18.77
N ASP A 29 -19.84 -10.98 -18.26
CA ASP A 29 -19.83 -9.56 -18.54
C ASP A 29 -18.39 -9.09 -18.34
N ASN A 30 -17.79 -8.66 -19.45
CA ASN A 30 -16.35 -8.47 -19.66
C ASN A 30 -15.80 -7.25 -18.89
N LYS A 31 -16.28 -7.01 -17.67
CA LYS A 31 -15.63 -6.06 -16.77
C LYS A 31 -14.47 -6.79 -16.11
N LYS A 32 -13.30 -6.73 -16.74
CA LYS A 32 -12.05 -7.28 -16.19
C LYS A 32 -11.76 -6.54 -14.88
N ILE A 33 -12.10 -7.15 -13.75
CA ILE A 33 -11.71 -6.68 -12.43
C ILE A 33 -10.18 -6.73 -12.36
N THR A 34 -9.58 -5.61 -11.98
CA THR A 34 -8.12 -5.46 -11.92
C THR A 34 -7.61 -5.48 -10.48
N ASP A 35 -6.30 -5.64 -10.30
CA ASP A 35 -5.68 -5.45 -8.99
C ASP A 35 -5.97 -4.06 -8.41
N LYS A 36 -6.06 -3.03 -9.26
CA LYS A 36 -6.48 -1.68 -8.87
C LYS A 36 -7.85 -1.70 -8.19
N ASP A 37 -8.79 -2.46 -8.72
CA ASP A 37 -10.14 -2.57 -8.16
C ASP A 37 -10.13 -3.26 -6.80
N PHE A 38 -9.37 -4.35 -6.67
CA PHE A 38 -9.22 -5.06 -5.40
C PHE A 38 -8.55 -4.19 -4.35
N LEU A 39 -7.47 -3.48 -4.69
CA LEU A 39 -6.77 -2.57 -3.78
C LEU A 39 -7.64 -1.38 -3.38
N LEU A 40 -8.36 -0.75 -4.33
CA LEU A 40 -9.28 0.34 -4.03
C LEU A 40 -10.48 -0.10 -3.17
N SER A 41 -10.82 -1.40 -3.18
CA SER A 41 -11.88 -1.94 -2.34
C SER A 41 -11.50 -2.09 -0.88
N CYS A 42 -10.21 -2.03 -0.55
CA CYS A 42 -9.72 -2.15 0.82
C CYS A 42 -10.25 -1.03 1.73
N PRO A 43 -10.49 -1.32 3.02
CA PRO A 43 -10.82 -0.31 4.01
C PRO A 43 -9.83 0.87 3.99
N GLY A 44 -10.34 2.10 4.12
CA GLY A 44 -9.54 3.33 4.09
C GLY A 44 -9.34 3.94 2.69
N ASN A 45 -9.64 3.20 1.62
CA ASN A 45 -9.58 3.73 0.25
C ASN A 45 -10.93 4.31 -0.22
N ALA A 46 -10.87 5.07 -1.32
CA ALA A 46 -12.04 5.69 -1.94
C ALA A 46 -13.13 4.69 -2.39
N GLY A 47 -12.78 3.41 -2.56
CA GLY A 47 -13.64 2.38 -3.13
C GLY A 47 -13.40 2.18 -4.62
N SER A 48 -13.83 1.02 -5.14
CA SER A 48 -13.81 0.72 -6.59
C SER A 48 -15.23 0.80 -7.16
N PRO A 49 -15.41 1.29 -8.40
CA PRO A 49 -16.69 1.19 -9.12
C PRO A 49 -16.95 -0.21 -9.70
N ASN A 50 -16.01 -1.15 -9.55
CA ASN A 50 -16.04 -2.47 -10.19
C ASN A 50 -16.23 -3.61 -9.19
N VAL A 51 -15.89 -3.36 -7.92
CA VAL A 51 -16.09 -4.31 -6.83
C VAL A 51 -16.60 -3.56 -5.60
N LYS A 52 -17.43 -4.23 -4.80
CA LYS A 52 -17.88 -3.69 -3.52
C LYS A 52 -16.70 -3.51 -2.56
N ARG A 53 -16.91 -2.78 -1.46
CA ARG A 53 -15.92 -2.65 -0.39
C ARG A 53 -15.59 -4.01 0.23
N ALA A 54 -14.31 -4.23 0.48
CA ALA A 54 -13.81 -5.38 1.21
C ALA A 54 -13.98 -5.16 2.71
N ASP A 55 -14.17 -6.27 3.43
CA ASP A 55 -14.26 -6.22 4.90
C ASP A 55 -12.87 -6.10 5.51
N ARG A 56 -11.89 -6.76 4.88
CA ARG A 56 -10.50 -6.77 5.33
C ARG A 56 -9.56 -6.96 4.15
N CYS A 57 -8.42 -6.27 4.21
CA CYS A 57 -7.26 -6.57 3.38
C CYS A 57 -6.11 -7.02 4.28
N THR A 58 -5.18 -7.82 3.75
CA THR A 58 -4.07 -8.36 4.51
C THR A 58 -2.86 -8.52 3.61
N LEU A 59 -1.70 -7.99 4.02
CA LEU A 59 -0.44 -8.29 3.33
C LEU A 59 -0.09 -9.77 3.55
N ILE A 60 0.23 -10.46 2.47
CA ILE A 60 0.64 -11.85 2.44
C ILE A 60 1.92 -11.99 1.62
N ASN A 61 2.56 -13.16 1.67
CA ASN A 61 3.84 -13.41 1.00
C ASN A 61 4.89 -12.35 1.39
N ILE A 62 4.93 -12.03 2.68
CA ILE A 62 5.72 -10.93 3.20
C ILE A 62 7.20 -11.25 3.05
N LYS A 63 7.91 -10.34 2.39
CA LYS A 63 9.36 -10.26 2.36
C LYS A 63 9.81 -9.08 3.21
N HIS A 64 10.65 -9.35 4.20
CA HIS A 64 11.33 -8.30 4.95
C HIS A 64 12.46 -7.71 4.09
N ASN A 65 12.42 -6.41 3.89
CA ASN A 65 13.46 -5.67 3.19
C ASN A 65 14.42 -5.04 4.21
N PRO A 66 15.59 -4.55 3.77
CA PRO A 66 16.42 -3.70 4.61
C PRO A 66 15.64 -2.50 5.14
N ASP A 67 15.89 -2.15 6.40
CA ASP A 67 15.33 -0.96 7.01
C ASP A 67 15.75 0.29 6.24
N LYS A 68 14.85 1.27 6.19
CA LYS A 68 15.08 2.55 5.50
C LYS A 68 15.10 3.68 6.48
N VAL A 69 15.90 4.70 6.20
CA VAL A 69 15.77 5.98 6.87
C VAL A 69 15.13 6.96 5.93
N ILE A 70 14.07 7.62 6.39
CA ILE A 70 13.48 8.77 5.72
C ILE A 70 13.76 10.00 6.57
N PHE A 71 14.34 11.01 5.93
CA PHE A 71 14.55 12.32 6.53
C PHE A 71 13.39 13.25 6.19
N GLN A 72 13.01 14.07 7.16
CA GLN A 72 12.04 15.13 6.99
C GLN A 72 12.59 16.44 7.54
N ASN A 73 12.19 17.55 6.91
CA ASN A 73 12.54 18.88 7.37
C ASN A 73 11.85 19.21 8.70
N VAL A 74 12.60 19.81 9.62
CA VAL A 74 12.13 20.27 10.92
C VAL A 74 12.11 21.80 10.89
N GLY A 75 10.96 22.34 10.50
CA GLY A 75 10.79 23.79 10.28
C GLY A 75 11.36 24.27 8.94
N ASN A 76 11.60 25.58 8.85
CA ASN A 76 12.03 26.25 7.63
C ASN A 76 13.55 26.36 7.55
N ALA A 77 14.08 26.33 6.31
CA ALA A 77 15.49 26.64 6.06
C ALA A 77 15.79 28.08 6.47
N GLN A 78 17.00 28.30 7.01
CA GLN A 78 17.53 29.61 7.33
C GLN A 78 18.65 29.96 6.35
N LEU A 79 18.73 31.23 5.96
CA LEU A 79 19.49 31.69 4.81
C LEU A 79 20.60 32.66 5.23
N ASN A 80 21.80 32.50 4.66
CA ASN A 80 22.85 33.52 4.65
C ASN A 80 23.25 33.86 3.22
N CYS A 81 22.28 34.33 2.43
CA CYS A 81 22.39 34.47 0.98
C CYS A 81 22.62 35.90 0.49
N ALA A 82 22.64 36.89 1.39
CA ALA A 82 22.66 38.31 1.04
C ALA A 82 24.04 38.86 0.59
N GLY A 83 24.99 37.99 0.23
CA GLY A 83 26.32 38.40 -0.24
C GLY A 83 27.27 38.92 0.85
N GLY A 84 26.95 38.69 2.13
CA GLY A 84 27.88 38.94 3.24
C GLY A 84 29.10 38.03 3.19
N THR A 85 30.12 38.31 4.01
CA THR A 85 31.36 37.50 4.11
C THR A 85 31.49 36.78 5.45
N THR A 86 30.55 36.97 6.37
CA THR A 86 30.56 36.39 7.72
C THR A 86 29.44 35.36 7.90
N PRO A 87 29.67 34.29 8.68
CA PRO A 87 28.59 33.41 9.11
C PRO A 87 27.50 34.17 9.87
N THR A 88 26.27 33.68 9.78
CA THR A 88 25.11 34.23 10.50
C THR A 88 24.57 33.16 11.44
N THR A 89 24.56 33.45 12.74
CA THR A 89 23.94 32.58 13.74
C THR A 89 22.42 32.64 13.61
N VAL A 90 21.80 31.48 13.41
CA VAL A 90 20.35 31.34 13.26
C VAL A 90 19.83 30.23 14.16
N THR A 91 18.53 30.27 14.44
CA THR A 91 17.83 29.15 15.08
C THR A 91 17.22 28.27 14.01
N LEU A 92 17.70 27.03 13.91
CA LEU A 92 17.08 25.98 13.08
C LEU A 92 16.09 25.19 13.93
N GLY A 93 14.96 24.80 13.35
CA GLY A 93 14.05 23.86 13.98
C GLY A 93 12.57 24.24 13.91
N GLY A 94 11.76 23.46 14.63
CA GLY A 94 10.30 23.47 14.54
C GLY A 94 9.74 22.14 15.03
N SER A 95 8.56 21.79 14.53
CA SER A 95 7.92 20.48 14.76
C SER A 95 7.75 19.73 13.43
N THR A 96 7.89 18.41 13.48
CA THR A 96 7.48 17.53 12.38
C THR A 96 6.82 16.27 12.95
N SER A 97 6.05 15.57 12.13
CA SER A 97 5.47 14.28 12.47
C SER A 97 5.56 13.28 11.32
N VAL A 98 5.77 12.01 11.69
CA VAL A 98 5.89 10.91 10.73
C VAL A 98 4.87 9.83 11.03
N SER A 99 4.40 9.14 9.99
CA SER A 99 3.41 8.08 10.10
C SER A 99 3.81 6.85 9.28
N THR A 100 3.17 5.71 9.59
CA THR A 100 3.21 4.51 8.75
C THR A 100 2.70 4.84 7.35
N THR A 101 3.48 4.48 6.34
CA THR A 101 3.09 4.66 4.93
C THR A 101 3.01 3.32 4.22
N THR A 102 2.05 3.19 3.31
CA THR A 102 1.91 2.02 2.42
C THR A 102 1.86 2.53 0.99
N SER A 103 2.76 2.02 0.15
CA SER A 103 2.86 2.38 -1.26
C SER A 103 2.71 1.15 -2.14
N VAL A 104 2.05 1.30 -3.28
CA VAL A 104 2.02 0.26 -4.30
C VAL A 104 3.32 0.36 -5.11
N ASP A 105 4.06 -0.74 -5.29
CA ASP A 105 5.33 -0.75 -6.04
C ASP A 105 5.14 -0.72 -7.57
N THR A 106 3.96 -0.30 -8.02
CA THR A 106 3.60 -0.20 -9.44
C THR A 106 2.92 1.14 -9.69
N ASN A 107 3.03 1.66 -10.92
CA ASN A 107 2.42 2.93 -11.40
C ASN A 107 0.87 2.94 -11.36
N ILE A 108 0.24 2.15 -10.50
CA ILE A 108 -1.22 2.03 -10.34
C ILE A 108 -1.80 3.27 -9.62
N GLY A 109 -0.97 4.13 -9.05
CA GLY A 109 -1.36 5.47 -8.56
C GLY A 109 -2.36 5.43 -7.41
N ILE A 110 -2.33 4.37 -6.58
CA ILE A 110 -3.14 4.27 -5.37
C ILE A 110 -2.27 4.68 -4.19
N THR A 111 -2.70 5.74 -3.50
CA THR A 111 -2.26 6.06 -2.15
C THR A 111 -3.24 5.41 -1.18
N PHE A 112 -2.76 4.57 -0.27
CA PHE A 112 -3.62 3.98 0.76
C PHE A 112 -3.93 5.03 1.82
N GLY A 113 -5.22 5.23 2.11
CA GLY A 113 -5.66 6.09 3.21
C GLY A 113 -5.45 5.43 4.59
N SER A 114 -5.82 6.16 5.65
CA SER A 114 -5.89 5.59 7.00
C SER A 114 -6.91 4.45 7.03
N GLY A 115 -6.52 3.28 7.55
CA GLY A 115 -7.40 2.11 7.67
C GLY A 115 -6.91 0.83 6.98
N PHE A 116 -5.76 0.85 6.30
CA PHE A 116 -5.14 -0.37 5.77
C PHE A 116 -4.58 -1.22 6.92
N SER A 117 -5.24 -2.35 7.23
CA SER A 117 -4.81 -3.33 8.23
C SER A 117 -3.93 -4.38 7.54
N ILE A 118 -2.78 -4.70 8.14
CA ILE A 118 -1.83 -5.70 7.63
C ILE A 118 -1.54 -6.70 8.75
N GLY A 119 -1.60 -7.99 8.42
CA GLY A 119 -1.50 -9.11 9.37
C GLY A 119 -2.81 -9.36 10.10
N GLY A 120 -3.15 -10.64 10.33
CA GLY A 120 -4.34 -11.03 11.09
C GLY A 120 -4.27 -10.52 12.53
N GLY A 121 -4.70 -9.29 12.75
CA GLY A 121 -4.67 -8.60 14.03
C GLY A 121 -5.32 -7.23 13.88
N ILE A 122 -6.17 -6.91 14.85
CA ILE A 122 -6.95 -5.68 15.03
C ILE A 122 -6.32 -4.47 14.31
N SER A 123 -7.15 -3.81 13.50
CA SER A 123 -6.98 -2.46 12.94
C SER A 123 -5.82 -1.68 13.55
N SER A 124 -4.62 -1.87 13.01
CA SER A 124 -3.46 -1.08 13.41
C SER A 124 -3.36 0.13 12.50
N SER A 125 -4.45 0.88 12.38
CA SER A 125 -4.41 2.29 12.00
C SER A 125 -4.04 3.16 13.20
N THR A 126 -3.24 2.63 14.14
CA THR A 126 -2.45 3.49 15.00
C THR A 126 -1.39 4.08 14.07
N THR A 127 -1.74 5.21 13.45
CA THR A 127 -0.76 6.18 13.01
C THR A 127 0.14 6.40 14.22
N LYS A 128 1.29 5.73 14.28
CA LYS A 128 2.32 6.05 15.26
C LYS A 128 2.89 7.37 14.77
N GLU A 129 2.19 8.44 15.15
CA GLU A 129 2.62 9.79 14.89
C GLU A 129 3.73 10.10 15.88
N SER A 130 4.98 10.07 15.41
CA SER A 130 6.10 10.58 16.21
C SER A 130 6.19 12.08 15.98
N GLN A 131 5.44 12.85 16.75
CA GLN A 131 5.60 14.30 16.78
C GLN A 131 6.89 14.62 17.53
N THR A 132 7.80 15.36 16.91
CA THR A 132 8.98 15.85 17.62
C THR A 132 9.24 17.30 17.35
N THR A 133 9.52 18.03 18.43
CA THR A 133 9.90 19.44 18.42
C THR A 133 11.38 19.54 18.77
N LYS A 134 12.17 20.17 17.90
CA LYS A 134 13.59 20.41 18.16
C LYS A 134 13.99 21.77 17.62
N GLN A 135 14.82 22.48 18.37
CA GLN A 135 15.48 23.71 17.96
C GLN A 135 16.95 23.67 18.35
N ILE A 136 17.82 24.22 17.50
CA ILE A 136 19.25 24.37 17.73
C ILE A 136 19.73 25.73 17.19
N GLN A 137 20.81 26.26 17.76
CA GLN A 137 21.55 27.36 17.13
C GLN A 137 22.59 26.80 16.17
N TYR A 138 22.77 27.47 15.04
CA TYR A 138 23.71 27.08 14.00
C TYR A 138 24.26 28.30 13.26
N ASP A 139 25.55 28.29 12.93
CA ASP A 139 26.18 29.35 12.15
C ASP A 139 26.15 29.00 10.67
N VAL A 140 25.28 29.66 9.90
CA VAL A 140 25.17 29.43 8.46
C VAL A 140 26.28 30.19 7.74
N PRO A 141 27.20 29.54 7.01
CA PRO A 141 28.26 30.23 6.30
C PRO A 141 27.74 31.14 5.19
N PRO A 142 28.53 32.13 4.75
CA PRO A 142 28.16 32.99 3.63
C PRO A 142 27.81 32.25 2.34
N GLY A 143 26.76 32.67 1.65
CA GLY A 143 26.31 32.06 0.40
C GLY A 143 25.66 30.68 0.57
N ARG A 144 25.31 30.31 1.80
CA ARG A 144 24.73 29.02 2.14
C ARG A 144 23.36 29.19 2.81
N GLN A 145 22.65 28.08 2.88
CA GLN A 145 21.44 27.92 3.65
C GLN A 145 21.52 26.62 4.44
N ALA A 146 20.88 26.57 5.59
CA ALA A 146 20.84 25.38 6.44
C ALA A 146 19.41 25.06 6.88
N ILE A 147 19.12 23.77 7.04
CA ILE A 147 17.86 23.28 7.57
C ILE A 147 18.11 22.14 8.55
N LEU A 148 17.33 22.07 9.63
CA LEU A 148 17.35 20.92 10.53
C LEU A 148 16.48 19.82 9.92
N THR A 149 17.00 18.60 9.89
CA THR A 149 16.27 17.42 9.43
C THR A 149 16.16 16.38 10.56
N ALA A 150 15.09 15.60 10.53
CA ALA A 150 14.83 14.48 11.42
C ALA A 150 14.80 13.19 10.59
N GLY A 151 15.73 12.28 10.85
CA GLY A 151 15.82 10.96 10.24
C GLY A 151 15.09 9.91 11.08
N TYR A 152 14.05 9.32 10.51
CA TYR A 152 13.26 8.26 11.13
C TYR A 152 13.59 6.91 10.48
N ASN A 153 13.80 5.88 11.28
CA ASN A 153 13.98 4.53 10.77
C ASN A 153 12.62 3.86 10.54
N PHE A 154 12.55 3.10 9.46
CA PHE A 154 11.36 2.36 9.07
C PHE A 154 11.72 0.91 8.77
N HIS A 155 10.92 0.01 9.33
CA HIS A 155 10.85 -1.36 8.88
C HIS A 155 10.14 -1.42 7.54
N SER A 156 10.80 -2.00 6.54
CA SER A 156 10.26 -2.15 5.19
C SER A 156 9.84 -3.58 4.93
N GLN A 157 8.62 -3.76 4.45
CA GLN A 157 8.06 -5.07 4.12
C GLN A 157 7.32 -4.99 2.79
N THR A 158 7.56 -5.96 1.90
CA THR A 158 6.86 -6.06 0.62
C THR A 158 6.04 -7.34 0.57
N GLY A 159 4.85 -7.30 -0.02
CA GLY A 159 4.02 -8.49 -0.21
C GLY A 159 2.84 -8.24 -1.13
N ASN A 160 2.04 -9.28 -1.37
CA ASN A 160 0.78 -9.15 -2.10
C ASN A 160 -0.38 -8.90 -1.12
N VAL A 161 -1.54 -8.48 -1.62
CA VAL A 161 -2.72 -8.25 -0.79
C VAL A 161 -3.71 -9.38 -0.97
N GLN A 162 -4.08 -10.03 0.14
CA GLN A 162 -5.29 -10.82 0.24
C GLN A 162 -6.46 -9.90 0.58
N VAL A 163 -7.53 -9.97 -0.21
CA VAL A 163 -8.76 -9.19 -0.03
C VAL A 163 -9.90 -10.12 0.37
N ASN A 164 -10.52 -9.85 1.51
CA ASN A 164 -11.60 -10.66 2.09
C ASN A 164 -12.94 -9.91 2.02
N TYR A 165 -13.98 -10.59 1.55
CA TYR A 165 -15.35 -10.08 1.47
C TYR A 165 -16.32 -10.98 2.24
N GLY A 166 -17.32 -10.40 2.90
CA GLY A 166 -18.36 -11.13 3.65
C GLY A 166 -19.42 -11.75 2.74
N SER A 167 -19.50 -11.31 1.49
CA SER A 167 -20.28 -11.94 0.44
C SER A 167 -19.41 -12.16 -0.80
N ARG A 168 -19.80 -13.07 -1.69
CA ARG A 168 -19.00 -13.37 -2.90
C ARG A 168 -18.86 -12.14 -3.81
N VAL A 169 -17.67 -11.92 -4.34
CA VAL A 169 -17.37 -11.01 -5.44
C VAL A 169 -16.88 -11.87 -6.59
N ASN A 170 -17.65 -11.89 -7.69
CA ASN A 170 -17.35 -12.69 -8.87
C ASN A 170 -17.03 -14.16 -8.52
N GLY A 171 -17.88 -14.78 -7.68
CA GLY A 171 -17.78 -16.19 -7.29
C GLY A 171 -16.89 -16.51 -6.08
N HIS A 172 -16.04 -15.58 -5.63
CA HIS A 172 -15.07 -15.84 -4.56
C HIS A 172 -15.27 -14.92 -3.35
N TYR A 173 -14.97 -15.42 -2.14
CA TYR A 173 -14.91 -14.62 -0.91
C TYR A 173 -13.52 -14.00 -0.68
N ILE A 174 -12.49 -14.57 -1.29
CA ILE A 174 -11.09 -14.20 -1.11
C ILE A 174 -10.45 -14.01 -2.47
N TRP A 175 -9.75 -12.89 -2.65
CA TRP A 175 -8.96 -12.58 -3.83
C TRP A 175 -7.51 -12.27 -3.43
N TYR A 176 -6.58 -12.52 -4.33
CA TYR A 176 -5.16 -12.25 -4.16
C TYR A 176 -4.71 -11.33 -5.29
N THR A 177 -4.07 -10.21 -4.95
CA THR A 177 -3.52 -9.30 -5.96
C THR A 177 -2.23 -9.87 -6.55
N GLY A 178 -2.01 -9.67 -7.85
CA GLY A 178 -0.74 -9.99 -8.50
C GLY A 178 0.34 -8.94 -8.21
N VAL A 179 -0.05 -7.70 -7.91
CA VAL A 179 0.90 -6.64 -7.55
C VAL A 179 1.42 -6.76 -6.13
N ALA A 180 2.68 -6.38 -5.97
CA ALA A 180 3.34 -6.19 -4.69
C ALA A 180 3.11 -4.76 -4.17
N ILE A 181 2.96 -4.63 -2.87
CA ILE A 181 2.93 -3.35 -2.15
C ILE A 181 4.04 -3.35 -1.11
N THR A 182 4.66 -2.19 -0.91
CA THR A 182 5.64 -1.97 0.15
C THR A 182 4.99 -1.17 1.28
N GLN A 183 5.16 -1.66 2.50
CA GLN A 183 4.83 -0.97 3.73
C GLN A 183 6.11 -0.48 4.40
N LEU A 184 6.07 0.76 4.89
CA LEU A 184 7.08 1.35 5.76
C LEU A 184 6.44 1.67 7.11
N VAL A 185 6.91 0.99 8.16
CA VAL A 185 6.44 1.18 9.53
C VAL A 185 7.55 1.82 10.36
N PRO A 186 7.33 3.00 10.97
CA PRO A 186 8.31 3.57 11.89
C PRO A 186 8.67 2.59 13.01
N ASP A 187 9.96 2.47 13.34
CA ASP A 187 10.44 1.62 14.43
C ASP A 187 9.99 2.11 15.82
N GLY A 188 9.50 3.35 15.90
CA GLY A 188 9.05 4.01 17.12
C GLY A 188 10.18 4.59 17.96
N GLN A 189 11.41 4.60 17.47
CA GLN A 189 12.54 5.26 18.13
C GLN A 189 12.51 6.77 17.89
N PRO A 190 13.13 7.57 18.78
CA PRO A 190 13.32 9.00 18.52
C PRO A 190 14.10 9.23 17.21
N PRO A 191 13.77 10.28 16.44
CA PRO A 191 14.52 10.58 15.23
C PRO A 191 15.95 11.00 15.55
N ARG A 192 16.87 10.73 14.61
CA ARG A 192 18.18 11.37 14.62
C ARG A 192 18.10 12.75 13.97
N TYR A 193 18.82 13.72 14.52
CA TYR A 193 18.82 15.08 14.01
C TYR A 193 20.10 15.40 13.27
N GLU A 194 19.98 15.98 12.09
CA GLU A 194 21.11 16.37 11.25
C GLU A 194 20.85 17.75 10.66
N VAL A 195 21.88 18.61 10.65
CA VAL A 195 21.84 19.89 9.92
C VAL A 195 22.27 19.63 8.50
N HIS A 196 21.41 19.97 7.54
CA HIS A 196 21.76 19.92 6.15
C HIS A 196 22.05 21.32 5.62
N GLU A 197 23.24 21.50 5.03
CA GLU A 197 23.64 22.74 4.38
C GLU A 197 23.67 22.62 2.86
N SER A 198 23.17 23.62 2.15
CA SER A 198 23.30 23.71 0.70
C SER A 198 23.71 25.10 0.25
N LYS A 199 24.03 25.26 -1.04
CA LYS A 199 24.17 26.60 -1.63
C LYS A 199 22.81 27.28 -1.65
N CYS A 200 22.81 28.61 -1.54
CA CYS A 200 21.62 29.41 -1.74
C CYS A 200 20.96 29.13 -3.10
N GLY A 201 19.64 29.03 -3.12
CA GLY A 201 18.87 28.80 -4.35
C GLY A 201 18.81 27.35 -4.83
N GLN A 202 19.45 26.40 -4.14
CA GLN A 202 19.16 24.97 -4.32
C GLN A 202 17.93 24.63 -3.47
N TYR A 203 16.91 23.99 -4.04
CA TYR A 203 15.71 23.62 -3.28
C TYR A 203 16.08 22.55 -2.24
N THR A 204 15.66 22.77 -0.99
CA THR A 204 15.88 21.84 0.12
C THR A 204 15.03 20.57 0.03
N LEU A 205 14.08 20.50 -0.92
CA LEU A 205 13.32 19.28 -1.21
C LEU A 205 14.12 18.26 -2.05
N ASP A 206 15.08 18.71 -2.87
CA ASP A 206 15.95 17.84 -3.69
C ASP A 206 17.05 17.15 -2.87
N ILE A 207 17.15 17.49 -1.59
CA ILE A 207 18.19 17.04 -0.68
C ILE A 207 17.82 15.70 -0.01
N LEU A 208 16.53 15.33 -0.06
CA LEU A 208 15.97 14.19 0.67
C LEU A 208 15.56 13.02 -0.24
N SER A 209 15.86 13.10 -1.55
CA SER A 209 15.58 12.06 -2.56
C SER A 209 16.75 11.12 -2.81
#